data_AF-A0A822VM35-F1
#
_entry.id   AF-A0A822VM35-F1
#
_cell.length_a   1.000
_cell.length_b   1.000
_cell.length_c   1.000
_cell.angle_alpha   90.00
_cell.angle_beta   90.00
_cell.angle_gamma   90.00
#
_symmetry.space_group_name_H-M   'P 1'
#
loop_
_entity.id
_entity.type
_entity.pdbx_description
1 polymer ?
#
loop_
_entity_poly.entity_id
_entity_poly.type
_entity_poly.pdbx_seq_one_letter_code
_entity_poly.pdbx_strand_id
1 'polypeptide(L)'
;MIGQALGKRDILTVRRVAFLSSAYGVTIMFLLGTILFFGAPSFALLFTKDLEAVHQVVTALRIDAFNQPGLAVSLIMAGALQGLGDTKSPLYSTVIGMWGLRVVGAIVLGQMFGLGIAGVWLSILIDLLLRAIFLTWRFHVKTRKLAE
;
A
#
# COMPACT_ATOMS: atom_id res chain seq x y z
N MET A 1 0.89 20.99 2.14
CA MET A 1 1.22 21.54 0.80
C MET A 1 0.07 21.38 -0.21
N ILE A 2 -0.54 20.20 -0.38
CA ILE A 2 -1.66 20.00 -1.34
C ILE A 2 -2.90 20.87 -1.02
N GLY A 3 -3.34 20.94 0.24
CA GLY A 3 -4.46 21.81 0.64
C GLY A 3 -4.19 23.31 0.43
N GLN A 4 -2.93 23.74 0.55
CA GLN A 4 -2.53 25.13 0.28
C GLN A 4 -2.52 25.45 -1.22
N ALA A 5 -2.02 24.53 -2.06
CA ALA A 5 -2.05 24.68 -3.51
C ALA A 5 -3.48 24.68 -4.06
N LEU A 6 -4.38 23.87 -3.49
CA LEU A 6 -5.80 23.92 -3.79
C LEU A 6 -6.43 25.27 -3.43
N GLY A 7 -6.07 25.86 -2.28
CA GLY A 7 -6.51 27.21 -1.90
C GLY A 7 -6.10 28.29 -2.91
N LYS A 8 -5.00 28.08 -3.64
CA LYS A 8 -4.53 28.94 -4.74
C LYS A 8 -5.11 28.55 -6.12
N ARG A 9 -6.01 27.56 -6.19
CA ARG A 9 -6.57 26.97 -7.42
C ARG A 9 -5.54 26.45 -8.42
N ASP A 10 -4.32 26.15 -7.97
CA ASP A 10 -3.25 25.63 -8.82
C ASP A 10 -3.29 24.09 -8.86
N ILE A 11 -4.16 23.56 -9.74
CA ILE A 11 -4.37 22.12 -9.90
C ILE A 11 -3.14 21.43 -10.53
N LEU A 12 -2.35 22.15 -11.32
CA LEU A 12 -1.11 21.61 -11.89
C LEU A 12 -0.09 21.32 -10.79
N THR A 13 0.11 22.25 -9.85
CA THR A 13 0.99 22.04 -8.70
C THR A 13 0.46 20.93 -7.80
N VAL A 14 -0.86 20.84 -7.57
CA VAL A 14 -1.46 19.73 -6.82
C VAL A 14 -1.09 18.37 -7.42
N ARG A 15 -1.27 18.20 -8.74
CA ARG A 15 -0.92 16.96 -9.44
C ARG A 15 0.58 16.69 -9.38
N ARG A 16 1.40 17.70 -9.67
CA ARG A 16 2.86 17.58 -9.68
C ARG A 16 3.38 17.13 -8.32
N VAL A 17 2.94 17.78 -7.24
CA VAL A 17 3.37 17.41 -5.88
C VAL A 17 2.92 15.99 -5.54
N ALA A 18 1.66 15.62 -5.81
CA ALA A 18 1.18 14.28 -5.48
C ALA A 18 1.96 13.18 -6.23
N PHE A 19 2.16 13.32 -7.54
CA PHE A 19 2.87 12.31 -8.33
C PHE A 19 4.38 12.27 -8.04
N LEU A 20 5.03 13.43 -7.81
CA LEU A 20 6.44 13.45 -7.40
C LEU A 20 6.62 12.80 -6.02
N SER A 21 5.77 13.14 -5.06
CA SER A 21 5.80 12.49 -3.74
C SER A 21 5.61 10.99 -3.86
N SER A 22 4.67 10.51 -4.70
CA SER A 22 4.50 9.08 -4.96
C SER A 22 5.73 8.45 -5.60
N ALA A 23 6.36 9.10 -6.58
CA ALA A 23 7.58 8.59 -7.21
C ALA A 23 8.71 8.44 -6.18
N TYR A 24 8.98 9.47 -5.36
CA TYR A 24 9.99 9.37 -4.30
C TYR A 24 9.64 8.31 -3.26
N GLY A 25 8.36 8.25 -2.84
CA GLY A 25 7.88 7.26 -1.89
C GLY A 25 8.05 5.82 -2.41
N VAL A 26 7.72 5.57 -3.68
CA VAL A 26 7.92 4.27 -4.33
C VAL A 26 9.40 3.92 -4.40
N THR A 27 10.27 4.86 -4.80
CA THR A 27 11.73 4.61 -4.84
C THR A 27 12.27 4.23 -3.47
N ILE A 28 11.91 4.97 -2.42
CA ILE A 28 12.35 4.67 -1.05
C ILE A 28 11.81 3.32 -0.59
N MET A 29 10.51 3.07 -0.77
CA MET A 29 9.87 1.81 -0.34
C MET A 29 10.35 0.61 -1.15
N PHE A 30 10.75 0.79 -2.40
CA PHE A 30 11.37 -0.24 -3.20
C PHE A 30 12.77 -0.61 -2.68
N LEU A 31 13.59 0.39 -2.33
CA LEU A 31 14.89 0.16 -1.70
C LEU A 31 14.75 -0.54 -0.34
N LEU A 32 13.80 -0.10 0.49
CA LEU A 32 13.50 -0.75 1.77
C LEU A 32 12.97 -2.17 1.59
N GLY A 33 12.08 -2.40 0.61
CA GLY A 33 11.60 -3.73 0.26
C GLY A 33 12.75 -4.65 -0.19
N THR A 34 13.71 -4.14 -0.95
CA THR A 34 14.90 -4.89 -1.37
C THR A 34 15.74 -5.30 -0.15
N ILE A 35 16.00 -4.36 0.76
CA ILE A 35 16.70 -4.65 2.03
C ILE A 35 15.93 -5.69 2.85
N LEU A 36 14.62 -5.56 2.94
CA LEU A 36 13.75 -6.48 3.68
C LEU A 36 13.79 -7.89 3.09
N PHE A 37 13.75 -8.01 1.76
CA PHE A 37 13.73 -9.30 1.07
C PHE A 37 15.01 -10.11 1.30
N PHE A 38 16.18 -9.47 1.12
CA PHE A 38 17.47 -10.13 1.32
C PHE A 38 17.82 -10.28 2.81
N GLY A 39 17.43 -9.31 3.64
CA GLY A 39 17.65 -9.32 5.09
C GLY A 39 16.65 -10.15 5.88
N ALA A 40 15.60 -10.71 5.25
CA ALA A 40 14.51 -11.42 5.93
C ALA A 40 14.98 -12.49 6.92
N PRO A 41 15.97 -13.37 6.61
CA PRO A 41 16.46 -14.35 7.58
C PRO A 41 17.08 -13.72 8.82
N SER A 42 17.90 -12.68 8.63
CA SER A 42 18.54 -11.95 9.73
C SER A 42 17.50 -11.25 10.60
N PHE A 43 16.50 -10.62 10.01
CA PHE A 43 15.41 -9.98 10.76
C PHE A 43 14.56 -11.02 11.52
N ALA A 44 14.25 -12.17 10.92
CA ALA A 44 13.48 -13.22 11.58
C ALA A 44 14.19 -13.74 12.85
N LEU A 45 15.50 -13.95 12.78
CA LEU A 45 16.33 -14.43 13.90
C LEU A 45 16.46 -13.44 15.06
N LEU A 46 16.12 -12.16 14.86
CA LEU A 46 16.04 -11.19 15.96
C LEU A 46 14.83 -11.42 16.87
N PHE A 47 13.75 -12.02 16.36
CA PHE A 47 12.50 -12.21 17.10
C PHE A 47 12.37 -13.61 17.69
N THR A 48 12.89 -14.64 17.03
CA THR A 48 12.76 -16.02 17.47
C THR A 48 13.93 -16.89 17.02
N LYS A 49 14.21 -17.93 17.81
CA LYS A 49 15.20 -18.97 17.50
C LYS A 49 14.55 -20.30 17.08
N ASP A 50 13.23 -20.39 17.17
CA ASP A 50 12.50 -21.56 16.67
C ASP A 50 12.51 -21.57 15.14
N LEU A 51 13.10 -22.61 14.55
CA LEU A 51 13.37 -22.68 13.11
C LEU A 51 12.07 -22.68 12.30
N GLU A 52 11.02 -23.35 12.77
CA GLU A 52 9.73 -23.36 12.07
C GLU A 52 9.15 -21.95 12.02
N ALA A 53 9.10 -21.25 13.15
CA ALA A 53 8.67 -19.85 13.19
C ALA A 53 9.54 -18.93 12.30
N VAL A 54 10.87 -19.13 12.27
CA VAL A 54 11.77 -18.38 11.38
C VAL A 54 11.38 -18.56 9.92
N HIS A 55 11.11 -19.79 9.45
CA HIS A 55 10.70 -20.05 8.08
C HIS A 55 9.39 -19.33 7.71
N GLN A 56 8.42 -19.32 8.63
CA GLN A 56 7.14 -18.60 8.44
C GLN A 56 7.36 -17.09 8.35
N VAL A 57 8.18 -16.51 9.24
CA VAL A 57 8.51 -15.06 9.23
C VAL A 57 9.28 -14.67 7.98
N VAL A 58 10.26 -15.47 7.54
CA VAL A 58 11.01 -15.20 6.31
C VAL A 58 10.08 -15.17 5.09
N THR A 59 9.15 -16.12 5.01
CA THR A 59 8.15 -16.17 3.94
C THR A 59 7.27 -14.92 3.95
N ALA A 60 6.78 -14.54 5.13
CA ALA A 60 6.00 -13.32 5.33
C ALA A 60 6.75 -12.05 4.89
N LEU A 61 7.98 -11.85 5.37
CA LEU A 61 8.79 -10.67 5.06
C LEU A 61 9.15 -10.57 3.58
N ARG A 62 9.40 -11.71 2.92
CA ARG A 62 9.69 -11.73 1.48
C ARG A 62 8.47 -11.34 0.65
N ILE A 63 7.27 -11.75 1.04
CA ILE A 63 6.04 -11.32 0.36
C ILE A 63 5.79 -9.83 0.67
N ASP A 64 5.98 -9.41 1.93
CA ASP A 64 5.79 -8.02 2.33
C ASP A 64 6.75 -7.04 1.65
N ALA A 65 7.96 -7.47 1.30
CA ALA A 65 8.87 -6.67 0.49
C ALA A 65 8.22 -6.16 -0.81
N PHE A 66 7.36 -6.96 -1.44
CA PHE A 66 6.62 -6.55 -2.64
C PHE A 66 5.40 -5.65 -2.33
N ASN A 67 4.91 -5.64 -1.09
CA ASN A 67 3.84 -4.74 -0.64
C ASN A 67 4.32 -3.29 -0.55
N GLN A 68 5.60 -3.07 -0.24
CA GLN A 68 6.16 -1.76 0.12
C GLN A 68 5.86 -0.65 -0.92
N PRO A 69 6.05 -0.86 -2.25
CA PRO A 69 5.68 0.16 -3.24
C PRO A 69 4.17 0.48 -3.27
N GLY A 70 3.31 -0.55 -3.19
CA GLY A 70 1.86 -0.39 -3.17
C GLY A 70 1.36 0.34 -1.93
N LEU A 71 1.99 0.08 -0.78
CA LEU A 71 1.76 0.81 0.46
C LEU A 71 2.10 2.29 0.31
N ALA A 72 3.26 2.62 -0.29
CA ALA A 72 3.70 3.99 -0.54
C ALA A 72 2.65 4.79 -1.33
N VAL A 73 2.24 4.24 -2.48
CA VAL A 73 1.24 4.88 -3.36
C VAL A 73 -0.08 5.05 -2.62
N SER A 74 -0.55 4.02 -1.92
CA SER A 74 -1.82 4.04 -1.19
C SER A 74 -1.85 5.16 -0.14
N LEU A 75 -0.80 5.27 0.68
CA LEU A 75 -0.72 6.29 1.73
C LEU A 75 -0.63 7.71 1.15
N ILE A 76 0.20 7.91 0.14
CA ILE A 76 0.41 9.23 -0.47
C ILE A 76 -0.85 9.69 -1.20
N MET A 77 -1.49 8.83 -1.99
CA MET A 77 -2.74 9.16 -2.70
C MET A 77 -3.90 9.36 -1.71
N ALA A 78 -3.98 8.57 -0.64
CA ALA A 78 -4.96 8.79 0.42
C ALA A 78 -4.78 10.18 1.06
N GLY A 79 -3.54 10.56 1.41
CA GLY A 79 -3.23 11.87 1.96
C GLY A 79 -3.52 13.00 0.98
N ALA A 80 -3.22 12.81 -0.31
CA ALA A 80 -3.52 13.77 -1.37
C ALA A 80 -5.03 13.98 -1.55
N LEU A 81 -5.82 12.90 -1.56
CA LEU A 81 -7.29 12.95 -1.61
C LEU A 81 -7.89 13.64 -0.39
N GLN A 82 -7.40 13.33 0.81
CA GLN A 82 -7.82 14.00 2.04
C GLN A 82 -7.48 15.49 2.00
N GLY A 83 -6.31 15.86 1.48
CA GLY A 83 -5.92 17.26 1.24
C GLY A 83 -6.78 17.98 0.20
N LEU A 84 -7.48 17.24 -0.66
CA LEU A 84 -8.51 17.74 -1.58
C LEU A 84 -9.93 17.71 -0.97
N GLY A 85 -10.08 17.35 0.31
CA GLY A 85 -11.38 17.17 0.98
C GLY A 85 -12.12 15.88 0.62
N ASP A 86 -11.52 14.92 -0.11
CA ASP A 86 -12.07 13.56 -0.28
C ASP A 86 -11.56 12.63 0.82
N THR A 87 -12.22 12.62 1.98
CA THR A 87 -11.86 11.73 3.10
C THR A 87 -12.59 10.38 3.02
N LYS A 88 -13.75 10.34 2.36
CA LYS A 88 -14.59 9.16 2.26
C LYS A 88 -14.00 8.09 1.34
N SER A 89 -13.44 8.48 0.19
CA SER A 89 -12.89 7.48 -0.76
C SER A 89 -11.73 6.68 -0.16
N PRO A 90 -10.73 7.31 0.51
CA PRO A 90 -9.71 6.58 1.25
C PRO A 90 -10.30 5.67 2.33
N LEU A 91 -11.24 6.18 3.14
CA LEU A 91 -11.89 5.41 4.21
C LEU A 91 -12.57 4.14 3.68
N TYR A 92 -13.44 4.26 2.67
CA TYR A 92 -14.16 3.12 2.12
C TYR A 92 -13.22 2.12 1.48
N SER A 93 -12.17 2.58 0.78
CA SER A 93 -11.15 1.66 0.26
C SER A 93 -10.49 0.86 1.39
N THR A 94 -10.22 1.47 2.55
CA THR A 94 -9.62 0.81 3.73
C THR A 94 -10.52 -0.25 4.29
N VAL A 95 -11.78 0.10 4.57
CA VAL A 95 -12.74 -0.84 5.12
C VAL A 95 -12.97 -2.02 4.17
N ILE A 96 -13.23 -1.75 2.89
CA ILE A 96 -13.48 -2.81 1.89
C ILE A 96 -12.25 -3.68 1.70
N GLY A 97 -11.06 -3.09 1.62
CA GLY A 97 -9.85 -3.86 1.44
C GLY A 97 -9.48 -4.71 2.66
N MET A 98 -9.65 -4.20 3.88
CA MET A 98 -9.35 -4.97 5.09
C MET A 98 -10.35 -6.12 5.29
N TRP A 99 -11.65 -5.85 5.20
CA TRP A 99 -12.66 -6.88 5.47
C TRP A 99 -12.97 -7.74 4.24
N GLY A 100 -13.05 -7.14 3.07
CA GLY A 100 -13.39 -7.83 1.83
C GLY A 100 -12.20 -8.55 1.21
N LEU A 101 -11.04 -7.89 1.07
CA LEU A 101 -9.89 -8.51 0.39
C LEU A 101 -9.00 -9.30 1.35
N ARG A 102 -8.61 -8.72 2.50
CA ARG A 102 -7.66 -9.37 3.40
C ARG A 102 -8.27 -10.54 4.15
N VAL A 103 -9.42 -10.36 4.82
CA VAL A 103 -10.04 -11.44 5.61
C VAL A 103 -10.49 -12.58 4.69
N VAL A 104 -11.27 -12.28 3.64
CA VAL A 104 -11.71 -13.32 2.69
C VAL A 104 -10.51 -13.95 2.00
N GLY A 105 -9.54 -13.16 1.55
CA GLY A 105 -8.33 -13.66 0.91
C GLY A 105 -7.47 -14.52 1.85
N ALA A 106 -7.39 -14.20 3.15
CA ALA A 106 -6.69 -15.03 4.12
C ALA A 106 -7.37 -16.39 4.33
N ILE A 107 -8.70 -16.43 4.32
CA ILE A 107 -9.46 -17.70 4.39
C ILE A 107 -9.25 -18.50 3.10
N VAL A 108 -9.43 -17.86 1.94
CA VAL A 108 -9.35 -18.53 0.64
C VAL A 108 -7.92 -18.98 0.33
N LEU A 109 -6.94 -18.07 0.36
CA LEU A 109 -5.55 -18.38 0.03
C LEU A 109 -4.86 -19.15 1.15
N GLY A 110 -5.06 -18.74 2.41
CA GLY A 110 -4.38 -19.35 3.55
C GLY A 110 -4.93 -20.72 3.91
N GLN A 111 -6.25 -20.87 4.00
CA GLN A 111 -6.88 -22.12 4.43
C GLN A 111 -7.33 -22.99 3.25
N MET A 112 -8.13 -22.47 2.32
CA MET A 112 -8.71 -23.30 1.25
C MET A 112 -7.66 -23.78 0.23
N PHE A 113 -6.72 -22.91 -0.16
CA PHE A 113 -5.61 -23.26 -1.04
C PHE A 113 -4.36 -23.78 -0.28
N GLY A 114 -4.42 -23.84 1.05
CA GLY A 114 -3.34 -24.41 1.87
C GLY A 114 -2.03 -23.62 1.85
N LEU A 115 -2.03 -22.34 1.46
CA LEU A 115 -0.81 -21.51 1.42
C LEU A 115 -0.38 -21.00 2.81
N GLY A 116 -1.16 -21.26 3.86
CA GLY A 116 -0.83 -20.89 5.23
C GLY A 116 -0.54 -19.40 5.37
N ILE A 117 0.60 -19.05 5.99
CA ILE A 117 1.01 -17.65 6.18
C ILE A 117 1.21 -16.91 4.85
N ALA A 118 1.70 -17.60 3.81
CA ALA A 118 1.92 -16.98 2.52
C ALA A 118 0.60 -16.48 1.91
N GLY A 119 -0.48 -17.25 2.08
CA GLY A 119 -1.81 -16.84 1.62
C GLY A 119 -2.32 -15.57 2.30
N VAL A 120 -2.02 -15.39 3.60
CA VAL A 120 -2.38 -14.17 4.34
C VAL A 120 -1.61 -12.96 3.82
N TRP A 121 -0.31 -13.08 3.58
CA TRP A 121 0.48 -11.95 3.06
C TRP A 121 0.18 -11.64 1.59
N LEU A 122 -0.16 -12.66 0.79
CA LEU A 122 -0.65 -12.46 -0.58
C LEU A 122 -1.99 -11.72 -0.61
N SER A 123 -2.90 -11.96 0.34
CA SER A 123 -4.15 -11.20 0.39
C SER A 123 -3.91 -9.72 0.71
N ILE A 124 -2.92 -9.43 1.56
CA ILE A 124 -2.45 -8.06 1.85
C ILE A 124 -1.84 -7.42 0.60
N LEU A 125 -1.03 -8.16 -0.16
CA LEU A 125 -0.45 -7.68 -1.42
C LEU A 125 -1.54 -7.27 -2.40
N ILE A 126 -2.51 -8.15 -2.64
CA ILE A 126 -3.63 -7.90 -3.56
C ILE A 126 -4.42 -6.67 -3.09
N ASP A 127 -4.72 -6.57 -1.79
CA ASP A 127 -5.37 -5.40 -1.21
C ASP A 127 -4.62 -4.09 -1.50
N LEU A 128 -3.32 -4.04 -1.19
CA LEU A 128 -2.53 -2.83 -1.34
C LEU A 128 -2.38 -2.42 -2.81
N LEU A 129 -2.24 -3.38 -3.72
CA LEU A 129 -2.19 -3.11 -5.15
C LEU A 129 -3.51 -2.55 -5.67
N LEU A 130 -4.64 -3.19 -5.36
CA LEU A 130 -5.97 -2.73 -5.79
C LEU A 130 -6.30 -1.35 -5.21
N ARG A 131 -5.97 -1.13 -3.95
CA ARG A 131 -6.11 0.15 -3.27
C ARG A 131 -5.27 1.25 -3.91
N ALA A 132 -3.99 0.98 -4.19
CA ALA A 132 -3.10 1.93 -4.85
C ALA A 132 -3.67 2.34 -6.22
N ILE A 133 -4.14 1.38 -7.01
CA ILE A 133 -4.79 1.62 -8.31
C ILE A 133 -6.05 2.46 -8.14
N PHE A 134 -6.96 2.07 -7.24
CA PHE A 134 -8.21 2.77 -7.00
C PHE A 134 -8.01 4.22 -6.56
N LEU A 135 -7.12 4.47 -5.59
CA LEU A 135 -6.88 5.81 -5.06
C LEU A 135 -6.18 6.70 -6.09
N THR A 136 -5.25 6.16 -6.87
CA THR A 136 -4.60 6.91 -7.96
C THR A 136 -5.61 7.29 -9.04
N TRP A 137 -6.46 6.35 -9.45
CA TRP A 137 -7.54 6.61 -10.40
C TRP A 137 -8.51 7.67 -9.87
N ARG A 138 -8.95 7.53 -8.61
CA ARG A 138 -9.87 8.48 -7.97
C ARG A 138 -9.26 9.88 -7.88
N PHE A 139 -7.99 9.99 -7.54
CA PHE A 139 -7.26 11.25 -7.52
C PHE A 139 -7.19 11.89 -8.90
N HIS A 140 -6.91 11.11 -9.94
CA HIS A 140 -6.87 11.60 -11.32
C HIS A 140 -8.23 12.14 -11.78
N VAL A 141 -9.32 11.40 -11.53
CA VAL A 141 -10.69 11.83 -11.86
C VAL A 141 -11.06 13.11 -11.09
N LYS A 142 -10.79 13.17 -9.78
CA LYS A 142 -11.14 14.33 -8.96
C LYS A 142 -10.38 15.58 -9.39
N THR A 143 -9.09 15.45 -9.68
CA THR A 143 -8.28 16.59 -10.15
C THR A 143 -8.65 17.05 -11.55
N ARG A 144 -9.14 16.16 -12.44
CA ARG A 144 -9.61 16.57 -13.77
C ARG A 144 -10.86 17.46 -13.67
N LYS A 145 -11.82 17.06 -12.84
CA LYS A 145 -13.05 17.84 -12.59
C LYS A 145 -12.81 19.19 -11.91
N LEU A 146 -11.68 19.36 -11.21
CA LEU A 146 -11.31 20.63 -10.58
C LEU A 146 -10.55 21.58 -11.53
N ALA A 147 -10.08 21.07 -12.67
CA ALA A 147 -9.39 21.84 -13.70
C ALA A 147 -10.33 22.34 -14.81
N GLU A 148 -11.55 21.78 -14.87
CA GLU A 148 -12.69 22.26 -15.64
C GLU A 148 -13.39 23.41 -14.89
#